data_AF-A0AAX3J2Q2-F1
#
_entry.id   AF-A0AAX3J2Q2-F1
#
_cell.length_a   1.000
_cell.length_b   1.000
_cell.length_c   1.000
_cell.angle_alpha   90.00
_cell.angle_beta   90.00
_cell.angle_gamma   90.00
#
_symmetry.space_group_name_H-M   'P 1'
#
loop_
_entity.id
_entity.type
_entity.pdbx_description
1 polymer ?
#
loop_
_entity_poly.entity_id
_entity_poly.type
_entity_poly.pdbx_seq_one_letter_code
_entity_poly.pdbx_strand_id
1 'polypeptide(L)'
;MSKFNELVTKLREVFQIDRPELDFGVYRILNARADEINEYLEKRLKEKVEQALASGSAANIGQLKDDLKKAEQAATDAGFDPAESPKVKELKAKITQASSGNAEHENAVFSHLLTFFSRYYDNGDFISQRRYKGDTYAIPYAGEEVMLHWANKDQYYTKSGENFSNYSFKLDDGRVVHFRLVAADTAKDNRKDNDKERRFVLAEQKIITRIDDEGEGYEEEILPVEEVIKKDIDGNETKELIIRFEYKAMPKGSKQDKLVEATVSAVVADGTVASRWLDLSKREPTEKNPKRTLLEKHLTNYTTKNTADYFIHKNLGKFLRGELDFYIKNEVIHLDDVQNAEVFSDIENNLRMIQCLRSIALDLIKFLAQLEDFQKKLWTKKKFITNTNYLISLDLVPKIAWAEFAQIKRKSKIGLLIFQ
;
A
#
# COMPACT_ATOMS: atom_id res chain seq x y z
N MET A 1 -4.24 -13.92 -20.08
CA MET A 1 -4.82 -12.58 -19.85
C MET A 1 -4.07 -11.58 -20.72
N SER A 2 -4.65 -10.44 -21.09
CA SER A 2 -3.89 -9.41 -21.83
C SER A 2 -2.80 -8.81 -20.92
N LYS A 3 -1.69 -8.36 -21.50
CA LYS A 3 -0.61 -7.68 -20.75
C LYS A 3 -1.09 -6.42 -20.05
N PHE A 4 -2.06 -5.74 -20.66
CA PHE A 4 -2.76 -4.63 -20.04
C PHE A 4 -3.45 -5.02 -18.72
N ASN A 5 -4.19 -6.14 -18.68
CA ASN A 5 -4.89 -6.56 -17.46
C ASN A 5 -3.91 -6.97 -16.35
N GLU A 6 -2.79 -7.60 -16.70
CA GLU A 6 -1.70 -7.91 -15.76
C GLU A 6 -1.10 -6.63 -15.17
N LEU A 7 -0.82 -5.63 -16.02
CA LEU A 7 -0.36 -4.30 -15.58
C LEU A 7 -1.37 -3.63 -14.64
N VAL A 8 -2.65 -3.58 -15.02
CA VAL A 8 -3.71 -2.96 -14.19
C VAL A 8 -3.80 -3.64 -12.84
N THR A 9 -3.75 -4.98 -12.81
CA THR A 9 -3.76 -5.75 -11.55
C THR A 9 -2.57 -5.38 -10.67
N LYS A 10 -1.37 -5.29 -11.26
CA LYS A 10 -0.19 -4.89 -10.49
C LYS A 10 -0.27 -3.45 -10.02
N LEU A 11 -0.73 -2.52 -10.85
CA LEU A 11 -0.90 -1.12 -10.45
C LEU A 11 -1.94 -0.97 -9.33
N ARG A 12 -3.03 -1.75 -9.34
CA ARG A 12 -3.99 -1.79 -8.22
C ARG A 12 -3.32 -2.21 -6.92
N GLU A 13 -2.44 -3.20 -6.97
CA GLU A 13 -1.65 -3.65 -5.83
C GLU A 13 -0.68 -2.55 -5.34
N VAL A 14 0.00 -1.86 -6.26
CA VAL A 14 0.95 -0.78 -5.98
C VAL A 14 0.25 0.44 -5.37
N PHE A 15 -0.94 0.79 -5.86
CA PHE A 15 -1.80 1.83 -5.29
C PHE A 15 -2.57 1.36 -4.04
N GLN A 16 -2.47 0.07 -3.69
CA GLN A 16 -3.10 -0.54 -2.52
C GLN A 16 -4.63 -0.43 -2.50
N ILE A 17 -5.24 -0.27 -3.68
CA ILE A 17 -6.70 -0.16 -3.85
C ILE A 17 -7.38 -1.53 -3.99
N ASP A 18 -6.61 -2.61 -4.13
CA ASP A 18 -7.09 -4.01 -4.10
C ASP A 18 -7.28 -4.54 -2.66
N ARG A 19 -7.00 -3.70 -1.65
CA ARG A 19 -7.11 -4.01 -0.23
C ARG A 19 -8.12 -3.08 0.46
N PRO A 20 -9.44 -3.23 0.17
CA PRO A 20 -10.48 -2.41 0.82
C PRO A 20 -10.54 -2.60 2.34
N GLU A 21 -9.93 -3.67 2.85
CA GLU A 21 -9.70 -3.92 4.28
C GLU A 21 -8.83 -2.82 4.93
N LEU A 22 -7.92 -2.19 4.17
CA LEU A 22 -7.09 -1.12 4.68
C LEU A 22 -7.90 0.19 4.74
N ASP A 23 -8.85 0.29 5.66
CA ASP A 23 -9.75 1.46 5.79
C ASP A 23 -9.37 2.38 6.96
N PHE A 24 -8.09 2.76 7.02
CA PHE A 24 -7.55 3.61 8.09
C PHE A 24 -6.43 4.52 7.59
N GLY A 25 -6.22 5.64 8.29
CA GLY A 25 -5.13 6.56 7.98
C GLY A 25 -5.16 7.06 6.53
N VAL A 26 -4.02 6.95 5.84
CA VAL A 26 -3.88 7.38 4.43
C VAL A 26 -4.68 6.49 3.47
N TYR A 27 -4.84 5.21 3.80
CA TYR A 27 -5.60 4.28 2.97
C TYR A 27 -7.07 4.65 2.83
N ARG A 28 -7.66 5.31 3.84
CA ARG A 28 -9.02 5.87 3.73
C ARG A 28 -9.16 6.86 2.59
N ILE A 29 -8.12 7.69 2.39
CA ILE A 29 -8.10 8.70 1.33
C ILE A 29 -7.96 8.01 -0.03
N LEU A 30 -7.13 6.96 -0.10
CA LEU A 30 -6.96 6.15 -1.31
C LEU A 30 -8.26 5.43 -1.69
N ASN A 31 -8.90 4.77 -0.72
CA ASN A 31 -10.17 4.07 -0.93
C ASN A 31 -11.29 5.03 -1.36
N ALA A 32 -11.35 6.24 -0.79
CA ALA A 32 -12.33 7.25 -1.18
C ALA A 32 -12.16 7.75 -2.63
N ARG A 33 -10.99 7.57 -3.23
CA ARG A 33 -10.68 7.89 -4.62
C ARG A 33 -10.45 6.63 -5.47
N ALA A 34 -10.76 5.44 -4.95
CA ALA A 34 -10.45 4.17 -5.62
C ALA A 34 -11.14 4.08 -6.98
N ASP A 35 -12.37 4.58 -7.11
CA ASP A 35 -13.10 4.60 -8.38
C ASP A 35 -12.41 5.47 -9.44
N GLU A 36 -11.92 6.65 -9.06
CA GLU A 36 -11.17 7.55 -9.97
C GLU A 36 -9.83 6.93 -10.38
N ILE A 37 -9.14 6.26 -9.45
CA ILE A 37 -7.89 5.55 -9.73
C ILE A 37 -8.18 4.36 -10.66
N ASN A 38 -9.24 3.59 -10.41
CA ASN A 38 -9.65 2.48 -11.25
C ASN A 38 -10.03 2.93 -12.66
N GLU A 39 -10.81 4.01 -12.80
CA GLU A 39 -11.14 4.58 -14.10
C GLU A 39 -9.87 5.00 -14.86
N TYR A 40 -8.92 5.62 -14.15
CA TYR A 40 -7.63 5.97 -14.75
C TYR A 40 -6.86 4.74 -15.23
N LEU A 41 -6.73 3.71 -14.39
CA LEU A 41 -5.96 2.51 -14.70
C LEU A 41 -6.60 1.66 -15.80
N GLU A 42 -7.92 1.51 -15.81
CA GLU A 42 -8.63 0.63 -16.76
C GLU A 42 -8.90 1.29 -18.11
N LYS A 43 -9.14 2.60 -18.14
CA LYS A 43 -9.56 3.31 -19.37
C LYS A 43 -8.50 4.31 -19.82
N ARG A 44 -8.25 5.33 -19.01
CA ARG A 44 -7.41 6.48 -19.42
C ARG A 44 -5.96 6.11 -19.68
N LEU A 45 -5.42 5.12 -18.96
CA LEU A 45 -4.06 4.62 -19.17
C LEU A 45 -3.91 4.04 -20.58
N LYS A 46 -4.88 3.22 -21.01
CA LYS A 46 -4.91 2.63 -22.34
C LYS A 46 -5.05 3.72 -23.41
N GLU A 47 -6.01 4.63 -23.23
CA GLU A 47 -6.23 5.76 -24.14
C GLU A 47 -4.97 6.62 -24.29
N LYS A 48 -4.25 6.90 -23.20
CA LYS A 48 -2.99 7.64 -23.24
C LYS A 48 -1.90 6.93 -24.03
N VAL A 49 -1.79 5.60 -23.91
CA VAL A 49 -0.80 4.81 -24.66
C VAL A 49 -1.16 4.79 -26.15
N GLU A 50 -2.43 4.53 -26.47
CA GLU A 50 -2.93 4.57 -27.85
C GLU A 50 -2.70 5.95 -28.48
N GLN A 51 -3.00 7.03 -27.76
CA GLN A 51 -2.77 8.41 -28.22
C GLN A 51 -1.29 8.72 -28.39
N ALA A 52 -0.43 8.32 -27.45
CA ALA A 52 1.00 8.57 -27.52
C ALA A 52 1.63 7.88 -28.74
N LEU A 53 1.31 6.61 -28.97
CA LEU A 53 1.78 5.85 -30.13
C LEU A 53 1.21 6.39 -31.45
N ALA A 54 -0.08 6.73 -31.48
CA ALA A 54 -0.73 7.31 -32.67
C ALA A 54 -0.14 8.68 -33.04
N SER A 55 0.13 9.54 -32.06
CA SER A 55 0.69 10.88 -32.28
C SER A 55 2.09 10.83 -32.91
N GLY A 56 2.91 9.86 -32.52
CA GLY A 56 4.18 9.58 -33.20
C GLY A 56 3.94 9.14 -34.64
N SER A 57 3.09 8.13 -34.85
CA SER A 57 2.81 7.54 -36.17
C SER A 57 2.11 8.49 -37.16
N ALA A 58 1.43 9.53 -36.68
CA ALA A 58 0.64 10.44 -37.51
C ALA A 58 1.44 11.19 -38.58
N ALA A 59 2.65 11.64 -38.28
CA ALA A 59 3.48 12.36 -39.26
C ALA A 59 3.97 11.43 -40.40
N ASN A 60 4.41 10.23 -40.04
CA ASN A 60 4.87 9.23 -41.01
C ASN A 60 3.70 8.68 -41.85
N ILE A 61 2.57 8.33 -41.21
CA ILE A 61 1.35 7.89 -41.89
C ILE A 61 0.76 9.00 -42.77
N GLY A 62 0.82 10.26 -42.33
CA GLY A 62 0.40 11.42 -43.13
C GLY A 62 1.20 11.53 -44.42
N GLN A 63 2.53 11.45 -44.32
CA GLN A 63 3.42 11.48 -45.48
C GLN A 63 3.20 10.28 -46.42
N LEU A 64 3.05 9.07 -45.86
CA LEU A 64 2.73 7.86 -46.64
C LEU A 64 1.37 7.97 -47.35
N LYS A 65 0.37 8.62 -46.73
CA LYS A 65 -0.94 8.87 -47.34
C LYS A 65 -0.87 9.91 -48.46
N ASP A 66 -0.08 10.97 -48.29
CA ASP A 66 0.14 11.96 -49.34
C ASP A 66 0.88 11.37 -50.53
N ASP A 67 1.88 10.52 -50.28
CA ASP A 67 2.61 9.79 -51.32
C ASP A 67 1.74 8.74 -52.00
N LEU A 68 0.85 8.06 -51.25
CA LEU A 68 -0.16 7.16 -51.81
C LEU A 68 -1.08 7.92 -52.76
N LYS A 69 -1.59 9.09 -52.34
CA LYS A 69 -2.47 9.92 -53.16
C LYS A 69 -1.79 10.37 -54.45
N LYS A 70 -0.53 10.83 -54.38
CA LYS A 70 0.27 11.18 -55.57
C LYS A 70 0.50 9.97 -56.47
N ALA A 71 0.76 8.79 -55.91
CA ALA A 71 0.98 7.56 -56.67
C ALA A 71 -0.30 7.06 -57.35
N GLU A 72 -1.46 7.17 -56.70
CA GLU A 72 -2.77 6.84 -57.29
C GLU A 72 -3.11 7.82 -58.42
N GLN A 73 -2.82 9.11 -58.25
CA GLN A 73 -3.04 10.12 -59.27
C GLN A 73 -2.11 9.91 -60.48
N ALA A 74 -0.83 9.65 -60.26
CA ALA A 74 0.12 9.35 -61.32
C ALA A 74 -0.23 8.06 -62.10
N ALA A 75 -0.76 7.03 -61.42
CA ALA A 75 -1.24 5.81 -62.08
C ALA A 75 -2.46 6.10 -62.97
N THR A 76 -3.39 6.90 -62.47
CA THR A 76 -4.59 7.32 -63.20
C THR A 76 -4.24 8.17 -64.43
N ASP A 77 -3.34 9.15 -64.27
CA ASP A 77 -2.89 10.05 -65.34
C ASP A 77 -2.10 9.29 -66.43
N ALA A 78 -1.42 8.21 -66.06
CA ALA A 78 -0.72 7.31 -66.99
C ALA A 78 -1.65 6.27 -67.65
N GLY A 79 -2.95 6.26 -67.33
CA GLY A 79 -3.94 5.34 -67.90
C GLY A 79 -3.92 3.92 -67.33
N PHE A 80 -3.27 3.71 -66.18
CA PHE A 80 -3.24 2.42 -65.48
C PHE A 80 -4.28 2.40 -64.34
N ASP A 81 -4.81 1.23 -64.02
CA ASP A 81 -5.63 1.04 -62.82
C ASP A 81 -4.76 1.25 -61.57
N PRO A 82 -5.09 2.22 -60.69
CA PRO A 82 -4.36 2.43 -59.43
C PRO A 82 -4.29 1.18 -58.56
N ALA A 83 -5.26 0.27 -58.66
CA ALA A 83 -5.26 -0.99 -57.91
C ALA A 83 -4.16 -1.94 -58.35
N GLU A 84 -3.71 -1.87 -59.62
CA GLU A 84 -2.68 -2.75 -60.19
C GLU A 84 -1.27 -2.17 -60.10
N SER A 85 -1.14 -0.88 -59.76
CA SER A 85 0.15 -0.21 -59.60
C SER A 85 0.98 -0.84 -58.46
N PRO A 86 2.19 -1.37 -58.74
CA PRO A 86 3.07 -1.94 -57.71
C PRO A 86 3.38 -0.96 -56.58
N LYS A 87 3.53 0.32 -56.92
CA LYS A 87 3.85 1.39 -55.96
C LYS A 87 2.67 1.71 -55.04
N VAL A 88 1.43 1.63 -55.55
CA VAL A 88 0.21 1.81 -54.74
C VAL A 88 0.02 0.60 -53.80
N LYS A 89 0.24 -0.62 -54.29
CA LYS A 89 0.21 -1.85 -53.47
C LYS A 89 1.25 -1.78 -52.34
N GLU A 90 2.48 -1.35 -52.65
CA GLU A 90 3.56 -1.20 -51.67
C GLU A 90 3.23 -0.13 -50.60
N LEU A 91 2.73 1.03 -51.00
CA LEU A 91 2.37 2.10 -50.06
C LEU A 91 1.18 1.69 -49.17
N LYS A 92 0.18 0.98 -49.71
CA LYS A 92 -0.92 0.41 -48.90
C LYS A 92 -0.41 -0.63 -47.90
N ALA A 93 0.52 -1.49 -48.31
CA ALA A 93 1.16 -2.44 -47.41
C ALA A 93 1.94 -1.73 -46.29
N LYS A 94 2.74 -0.71 -46.60
CA LYS A 94 3.48 0.10 -45.61
C LYS A 94 2.56 0.82 -44.62
N ILE A 95 1.43 1.38 -45.06
CA ILE A 95 0.44 2.00 -44.17
C ILE A 95 -0.20 0.97 -43.23
N THR A 96 -0.51 -0.22 -43.76
CA THR A 96 -1.09 -1.31 -42.98
C THR A 96 -0.08 -1.82 -41.94
N GLN A 97 1.17 -2.03 -42.33
CA GLN A 97 2.25 -2.47 -41.45
C GLN A 97 2.55 -1.43 -40.35
N ALA A 98 2.60 -0.14 -40.69
CA ALA A 98 2.74 0.93 -39.71
C ALA A 98 1.58 1.01 -38.71
N SER A 99 0.38 0.59 -39.12
CA SER A 99 -0.79 0.50 -38.24
C SER A 99 -0.74 -0.73 -37.33
N SER A 100 -0.25 -1.86 -37.83
CA SER A 100 -0.08 -3.11 -37.05
C SER A 100 1.04 -3.02 -36.01
N GLY A 101 2.15 -2.35 -36.32
CA GLY A 101 3.26 -2.14 -35.38
C GLY A 101 2.85 -1.41 -34.10
N ASN A 102 1.82 -0.56 -34.16
CA ASN A 102 1.30 0.11 -32.96
C ASN A 102 0.77 -0.88 -31.91
N ALA A 103 0.15 -2.00 -32.32
CA ALA A 103 -0.40 -2.98 -31.38
C ALA A 103 0.71 -3.82 -30.70
N GLU A 104 1.80 -4.09 -31.42
CA GLU A 104 2.99 -4.74 -30.84
C GLU A 104 3.70 -3.81 -29.86
N HIS A 105 3.91 -2.54 -30.25
CA HIS A 105 4.47 -1.53 -29.37
C HIS A 105 3.60 -1.25 -28.15
N GLU A 106 2.27 -1.24 -28.28
CA GLU A 106 1.34 -1.12 -27.16
C GLU A 106 1.55 -2.26 -26.14
N ASN A 107 1.58 -3.50 -26.61
CA ASN A 107 1.84 -4.66 -25.75
C ASN A 107 3.25 -4.63 -25.12
N ALA A 108 4.25 -4.14 -25.85
CA ALA A 108 5.61 -3.97 -25.33
C ALA A 108 5.63 -2.91 -24.21
N VAL A 109 4.99 -1.76 -24.40
CA VAL A 109 4.87 -0.71 -23.37
C VAL A 109 4.22 -1.28 -22.10
N PHE A 110 3.11 -2.01 -22.22
CA PHE A 110 2.47 -2.61 -21.04
C PHE A 110 3.36 -3.63 -20.34
N SER A 111 4.08 -4.45 -21.11
CA SER A 111 4.99 -5.46 -20.58
C SER A 111 6.16 -4.83 -19.82
N HIS A 112 6.74 -3.76 -20.36
CA HIS A 112 7.83 -3.02 -19.72
C HIS A 112 7.36 -2.30 -18.45
N LEU A 113 6.19 -1.63 -18.49
CA LEU A 113 5.62 -1.00 -17.30
C LEU A 113 5.37 -2.03 -16.19
N LEU A 114 4.78 -3.18 -16.53
CA LEU A 114 4.50 -4.25 -15.57
C LEU A 114 5.81 -4.76 -14.95
N THR A 115 6.81 -5.04 -15.78
CA THR A 115 8.11 -5.53 -15.33
C THR A 115 8.79 -4.53 -14.41
N PHE A 116 8.77 -3.25 -14.79
CA PHE A 116 9.37 -2.16 -14.01
C PHE A 116 8.70 -2.02 -12.63
N PHE A 117 7.38 -1.83 -12.56
CA PHE A 117 6.71 -1.62 -11.28
C PHE A 117 6.72 -2.88 -10.39
N SER A 118 6.68 -4.07 -10.98
CA SER A 118 6.78 -5.32 -10.21
C SER A 118 8.12 -5.49 -9.52
N ARG A 119 9.19 -4.98 -10.14
CA ARG A 119 10.55 -5.11 -9.60
C ARG A 119 10.79 -4.29 -8.33
N TYR A 120 10.10 -3.16 -8.20
CA TYR A 120 10.32 -2.19 -7.12
C TYR A 120 9.17 -2.13 -6.11
N TYR A 121 8.22 -3.08 -6.16
CA TYR A 121 7.11 -3.10 -5.23
C TYR A 121 6.77 -4.53 -4.80
N ASP A 122 6.81 -4.76 -3.49
CA ASP A 122 6.44 -6.04 -2.88
C ASP A 122 5.66 -5.84 -1.59
N ASN A 123 4.56 -6.59 -1.46
CA ASN A 123 3.75 -6.75 -0.24
C ASN A 123 3.21 -5.47 0.45
N GLY A 124 3.37 -4.29 -0.13
CA GLY A 124 2.98 -3.02 0.48
C GLY A 124 4.09 -1.99 0.51
N ASP A 125 5.32 -2.40 0.19
CA ASP A 125 6.52 -1.58 0.33
C ASP A 125 7.23 -1.39 -1.02
N PHE A 126 7.78 -0.19 -1.21
CA PHE A 126 8.69 0.07 -2.31
C PHE A 126 10.09 -0.46 -1.99
N ILE A 127 10.66 -1.28 -2.87
CA ILE A 127 12.00 -1.84 -2.67
C ILE A 127 13.03 -0.81 -3.13
N SER A 128 13.84 -0.30 -2.20
CA SER A 128 14.87 0.74 -2.46
C SER A 128 16.21 0.16 -2.97
N GLN A 129 16.17 -1.00 -3.64
CA GLN A 129 17.37 -1.68 -4.16
C GLN A 129 17.54 -1.37 -5.64
N ARG A 130 18.70 -0.82 -6.02
CA ARG A 130 19.01 -0.60 -7.44
C ARG A 130 19.25 -1.93 -8.13
N ARG A 131 18.65 -2.16 -9.30
CA ARG A 131 18.74 -3.46 -10.01
C ARG A 131 19.58 -3.32 -11.26
N TYR A 132 20.50 -4.27 -11.48
CA TYR A 132 21.40 -4.26 -12.64
C TYR A 132 20.96 -5.26 -13.72
N LYS A 133 20.89 -6.56 -13.38
CA LYS A 133 20.46 -7.63 -14.29
C LYS A 133 19.67 -8.67 -13.52
N GLY A 134 18.42 -8.89 -13.94
CA GLY A 134 17.49 -9.75 -13.20
C GLY A 134 17.34 -9.27 -11.75
N ASP A 135 17.51 -10.20 -10.81
CA ASP A 135 17.40 -9.91 -9.37
C ASP A 135 18.69 -9.40 -8.72
N THR A 136 19.80 -9.29 -9.47
CA THR A 136 21.06 -8.78 -8.92
C THR A 136 20.98 -7.28 -8.66
N TYR A 137 21.18 -6.89 -7.40
CA TYR A 137 21.20 -5.48 -7.01
C TYR A 137 22.61 -4.87 -7.07
N ALA A 138 22.69 -3.59 -7.37
CA ALA A 138 23.94 -2.84 -7.45
C ALA A 138 24.06 -1.85 -6.30
N ILE A 139 25.25 -1.79 -5.70
CA ILE A 139 25.59 -0.77 -4.71
C ILE A 139 26.34 0.35 -5.43
N PRO A 140 25.86 1.61 -5.38
CA PRO A 140 26.60 2.72 -5.95
C PRO A 140 27.91 2.89 -5.16
N TYR A 141 29.03 2.77 -5.87
CA TYR A 141 30.38 2.84 -5.34
C TYR A 141 31.20 3.74 -6.25
N ALA A 142 31.87 4.75 -5.69
CA ALA A 142 32.66 5.74 -6.43
C ALA A 142 34.16 5.62 -6.15
N GLY A 143 34.59 4.52 -5.53
CA GLY A 143 36.01 4.30 -5.17
C GLY A 143 36.33 4.57 -3.70
N GLU A 144 35.33 4.69 -2.82
CA GLU A 144 35.55 4.87 -1.40
C GLU A 144 36.22 3.65 -0.76
N GLU A 145 37.19 3.81 0.13
CA GLU A 145 37.86 2.66 0.78
C GLU A 145 36.87 1.76 1.55
N VAL A 146 35.82 2.35 2.13
CA VAL A 146 34.73 1.63 2.81
C VAL A 146 33.39 2.23 2.40
N MET A 147 32.47 1.38 1.92
CA MET A 147 31.09 1.74 1.62
C MET A 147 30.11 0.90 2.44
N LEU A 148 29.41 1.55 3.38
CA LEU A 148 28.35 0.92 4.16
C LEU A 148 27.01 1.03 3.43
N HIS A 149 26.40 -0.12 3.15
CA HIS A 149 25.12 -0.22 2.47
C HIS A 149 24.17 -1.16 3.24
N TRP A 150 22.90 -0.77 3.30
CA TRP A 150 21.81 -1.61 3.80
C TRP A 150 20.55 -1.32 3.02
N ALA A 151 19.72 -2.35 2.82
CA ALA A 151 18.59 -2.33 1.89
C ALA A 151 17.59 -1.18 2.15
N ASN A 152 17.35 -0.85 3.43
CA ASN A 152 16.31 0.10 3.84
C ASN A 152 16.88 1.49 4.17
N LYS A 153 18.07 1.84 3.65
CA LYS A 153 18.75 3.13 3.92
C LYS A 153 17.89 4.34 3.62
N ASP A 154 17.11 4.27 2.55
CA ASP A 154 16.29 5.38 2.08
C ASP A 154 14.83 5.30 2.55
N GLN A 155 14.57 4.55 3.62
CA GLN A 155 13.23 4.33 4.13
C GLN A 155 13.12 4.68 5.62
N TYR A 156 11.93 5.08 6.03
CA TYR A 156 11.51 5.10 7.43
C TYR A 156 10.80 3.79 7.73
N TYR A 157 11.12 3.15 8.84
CA TYR A 157 10.43 1.97 9.32
C TYR A 157 9.33 2.37 10.30
N THR A 158 8.11 1.90 10.04
CA THR A 158 7.01 2.03 11.00
C THR A 158 6.60 0.64 11.47
N LYS A 159 6.68 0.44 12.79
CA LYS A 159 6.16 -0.74 13.47
C LYS A 159 4.83 -0.39 14.12
N SER A 160 3.75 -0.99 13.64
CA SER A 160 2.41 -0.77 14.23
C SER A 160 2.23 -1.45 15.58
N GLY A 161 2.98 -2.52 15.86
CA GLY A 161 2.86 -3.33 17.07
C GLY A 161 3.37 -2.71 18.37
N GLU A 162 3.91 -1.48 18.35
CA GLU A 162 4.42 -0.81 19.58
C GLU A 162 3.36 0.04 20.29
N ASN A 163 2.24 0.32 19.64
CA ASN A 163 1.10 1.02 20.24
C ASN A 163 -0.19 0.30 19.83
N PHE A 164 -0.51 -0.79 20.54
CA PHE A 164 -1.81 -1.45 20.39
C PHE A 164 -2.91 -0.44 20.67
N SER A 165 -3.61 -0.03 19.61
CA SER A 165 -4.68 0.97 19.72
C SER A 165 -6.02 0.28 19.86
N ASN A 166 -6.83 0.71 20.84
CA ASN A 166 -8.23 0.31 20.91
C ASN A 166 -8.92 0.64 19.59
N TYR A 167 -9.70 -0.31 19.07
CA TYR A 167 -10.45 -0.14 17.82
C TYR A 167 -11.94 -0.05 18.14
N SER A 168 -12.65 0.83 17.45
CA SER A 168 -14.10 0.94 17.61
C SER A 168 -14.77 1.34 16.33
N PHE A 169 -15.99 0.84 16.12
CA PHE A 169 -16.87 1.24 15.04
C PHE A 169 -18.31 1.36 15.52
N LYS A 170 -19.11 2.15 14.81
CA LYS A 170 -20.52 2.37 15.12
C LYS A 170 -21.39 1.63 14.11
N LEU A 171 -22.50 1.09 14.58
CA LEU A 171 -23.58 0.54 13.76
C LEU A 171 -24.52 1.66 13.30
N ASP A 172 -25.34 1.37 12.29
CA ASP A 172 -26.29 2.31 11.68
C ASP A 172 -27.30 2.87 12.71
N ASP A 173 -27.58 2.11 13.76
CA ASP A 173 -28.51 2.48 14.85
C ASP A 173 -27.83 3.17 16.04
N GLY A 174 -26.54 3.52 15.92
CA GLY A 174 -25.79 4.27 16.92
C GLY A 174 -25.11 3.41 18.00
N ARG A 175 -25.36 2.09 18.04
CA ARG A 175 -24.60 1.18 18.91
C ARG A 175 -23.13 1.14 18.53
N VAL A 176 -22.27 0.86 19.50
CA VAL A 176 -20.81 0.89 19.30
C VAL A 176 -20.19 -0.46 19.64
N VAL A 177 -19.21 -0.88 18.85
CA VAL A 177 -18.45 -2.11 19.09
C VAL A 177 -17.00 -1.73 19.31
N HIS A 178 -16.39 -2.28 20.36
CA HIS A 178 -15.02 -2.03 20.78
C HIS A 178 -14.21 -3.32 20.74
N PHE A 179 -13.02 -3.26 20.14
CA PHE A 179 -12.00 -4.27 20.32
C PHE A 179 -10.95 -3.74 21.30
N ARG A 180 -10.76 -4.49 22.39
CA ARG A 180 -9.84 -4.12 23.47
C ARG A 180 -8.81 -5.20 23.69
N LEU A 181 -7.58 -4.78 23.96
CA LEU A 181 -6.50 -5.70 24.31
C LEU A 181 -6.44 -5.85 25.83
N VAL A 182 -6.50 -7.08 26.32
CA VAL A 182 -6.41 -7.41 27.75
C VAL A 182 -4.95 -7.57 28.18
N ALA A 183 -4.16 -8.21 27.32
CA ALA A 183 -2.75 -8.45 27.55
C ALA A 183 -2.00 -8.46 26.21
N ALA A 184 -0.78 -7.95 26.23
CA ALA A 184 0.13 -7.97 25.10
C ALA A 184 1.48 -8.53 25.51
N ASP A 185 1.84 -9.69 25.00
CA ASP A 185 3.22 -10.19 25.06
C ASP A 185 4.00 -9.53 23.92
N THR A 186 4.67 -8.42 24.21
CA THR A 186 5.64 -7.80 23.28
C THR A 186 7.04 -8.32 23.58
N ALA A 187 7.76 -8.78 22.55
CA ALA A 187 9.18 -9.06 22.69
C ALA A 187 9.92 -7.79 23.13
N LYS A 188 10.58 -7.83 24.29
CA LYS A 188 11.54 -6.80 24.69
C LYS A 188 12.78 -6.88 23.79
N ASP A 189 13.32 -5.72 23.42
CA ASP A 189 14.62 -5.56 22.75
C ASP A 189 14.76 -6.23 21.37
N ASN A 190 13.69 -6.25 20.57
CA ASN A 190 13.73 -6.65 19.16
C ASN A 190 14.31 -8.07 18.90
N ARG A 191 14.29 -8.95 19.91
CA ARG A 191 14.75 -10.33 19.77
C ARG A 191 13.75 -11.11 18.92
N LYS A 192 14.20 -11.58 17.75
CA LYS A 192 13.39 -12.41 16.85
C LYS A 192 13.20 -13.79 17.47
N ASP A 193 11.97 -14.13 17.84
CA ASP A 193 11.61 -15.45 18.34
C ASP A 193 11.34 -16.36 17.14
N ASN A 194 12.28 -17.22 16.77
CA ASN A 194 12.29 -17.91 15.46
C ASN A 194 11.24 -19.04 15.35
N ASP A 195 10.67 -19.48 16.48
CA ASP A 195 9.77 -20.62 16.57
C ASP A 195 8.33 -20.27 16.94
N LYS A 196 8.06 -18.98 17.20
CA LYS A 196 6.74 -18.51 17.64
C LYS A 196 6.33 -17.25 16.87
N GLU A 197 5.08 -17.20 16.46
CA GLU A 197 4.48 -16.02 15.83
C GLU A 197 3.47 -15.42 16.78
N ARG A 198 3.59 -14.13 17.09
CA ARG A 198 2.60 -13.45 17.93
C ARG A 198 1.38 -13.08 17.09
N ARG A 199 0.20 -13.41 17.58
CA ARG A 199 -1.07 -13.22 16.86
C ARG A 199 -2.13 -12.69 17.82
N PHE A 200 -3.14 -12.04 17.25
CA PHE A 200 -4.34 -11.67 17.99
C PHE A 200 -5.27 -12.87 18.11
N VAL A 201 -5.65 -13.20 19.35
CA VAL A 201 -6.60 -14.26 19.68
C VAL A 201 -7.71 -13.67 20.53
N LEU A 202 -8.93 -14.18 20.39
CA LEU A 202 -10.02 -13.87 21.30
C LEU A 202 -9.59 -14.22 22.73
N ALA A 203 -9.86 -13.32 23.68
CA ALA A 203 -9.53 -13.56 25.09
C ALA A 203 -10.36 -14.72 25.63
N GLU A 204 -9.77 -15.49 26.52
CA GLU A 204 -10.48 -16.54 27.26
C GLU A 204 -11.13 -15.93 28.51
N GLN A 205 -12.25 -16.52 28.95
CA GLN A 205 -12.85 -16.13 30.23
C GLN A 205 -11.89 -16.46 31.36
N LYS A 206 -11.47 -15.46 32.13
CA LYS A 206 -10.55 -15.64 33.26
C LYS A 206 -10.68 -14.53 34.28
N ILE A 207 -10.36 -14.84 35.52
CA ILE A 207 -10.24 -13.86 36.60
C ILE A 207 -8.77 -13.43 36.68
N ILE A 208 -8.51 -12.13 36.63
CA ILE A 208 -7.18 -11.57 36.82
C ILE A 208 -7.16 -10.68 38.06
N THR A 209 -6.08 -10.75 38.83
CA THR A 209 -5.85 -9.82 39.93
C THR A 209 -5.19 -8.56 39.38
N ARG A 210 -5.81 -7.40 39.59
CA ARG A 210 -5.23 -6.08 39.29
C ARG A 210 -4.96 -5.34 40.58
N ILE A 211 -3.98 -4.43 40.54
CA ILE A 211 -3.66 -3.54 41.65
C ILE A 211 -4.23 -2.17 41.29
N ASP A 212 -5.03 -1.60 42.18
CA ASP A 212 -5.60 -0.27 41.99
C ASP A 212 -4.58 0.85 42.26
N ASP A 213 -5.03 2.10 42.13
CA ASP A 213 -4.21 3.30 42.36
C ASP A 213 -3.77 3.45 43.84
N GLU A 214 -4.36 2.68 44.77
CA GLU A 214 -4.07 2.67 46.21
C GLU A 214 -3.17 1.49 46.63
N GLY A 215 -2.85 0.59 45.69
CA GLY A 215 -2.00 -0.57 45.94
C GLY A 215 -2.77 -1.81 46.41
N GLU A 216 -4.11 -1.77 46.42
CA GLU A 216 -4.95 -2.91 46.79
C GLU A 216 -5.25 -3.80 45.58
N GLY A 217 -5.17 -5.12 45.80
CA GLY A 217 -5.46 -6.11 44.78
C GLY A 217 -6.97 -6.37 44.67
N TYR A 218 -7.55 -6.20 43.49
CA TYR A 218 -8.94 -6.59 43.20
C TYR A 218 -8.99 -7.65 42.07
N GLU A 219 -9.98 -8.53 42.14
CA GLU A 219 -10.24 -9.52 41.10
C GLU A 219 -11.14 -8.92 40.01
N GLU A 220 -10.68 -8.97 38.77
CA GLU A 220 -11.43 -8.55 37.59
C GLU A 220 -11.75 -9.78 36.74
N GLU A 221 -13.03 -10.08 36.57
CA GLU A 221 -13.46 -11.08 35.61
C GLU A 221 -13.38 -10.52 34.19
N ILE A 222 -12.57 -11.16 33.36
CA ILE A 222 -12.43 -10.83 31.95
C ILE A 222 -13.34 -11.76 31.15
N LEU A 223 -14.39 -11.18 30.57
CA LEU A 223 -15.25 -11.87 29.60
C LEU A 223 -14.77 -11.61 28.15
N PRO A 224 -14.75 -12.65 27.28
CA PRO A 224 -14.37 -12.50 25.87
C PRO A 224 -15.23 -11.48 25.12
N VAL A 225 -16.53 -11.52 25.42
CA VAL A 225 -17.57 -10.65 24.85
C VAL A 225 -18.41 -10.14 26.01
N GLU A 226 -18.63 -8.83 26.05
CA GLU A 226 -19.42 -8.18 27.11
C GLU A 226 -20.21 -7.02 26.52
N GLU A 227 -21.50 -6.94 26.81
CA GLU A 227 -22.32 -5.76 26.49
C GLU A 227 -22.38 -4.85 27.71
N VAL A 228 -22.03 -3.58 27.53
CA VAL A 228 -22.09 -2.55 28.55
C VAL A 228 -22.97 -1.40 28.10
N ILE A 229 -23.64 -0.73 29.04
CA ILE A 229 -24.44 0.45 28.76
C ILE A 229 -23.69 1.66 29.31
N LYS A 230 -23.40 2.61 28.43
CA LYS A 230 -22.71 3.85 28.80
C LYS A 230 -23.68 5.01 28.72
N LYS A 231 -23.68 5.85 29.76
CA LYS A 231 -24.46 7.09 29.79
C LYS A 231 -23.55 8.27 29.50
N ASP A 232 -23.95 9.13 28.57
CA ASP A 232 -23.26 10.39 28.35
C ASP A 232 -23.63 11.44 29.42
N ILE A 233 -23.00 12.63 29.33
CA ILE A 233 -23.22 13.74 30.27
C ILE A 233 -24.66 14.27 30.19
N ASP A 234 -25.31 14.08 29.04
CA ASP A 234 -26.68 14.51 28.76
C ASP A 234 -27.73 13.44 29.11
N GLY A 235 -27.29 12.28 29.63
CA GLY A 235 -28.13 11.17 30.06
C GLY A 235 -28.56 10.18 28.96
N ASN A 236 -28.05 10.32 27.73
CA ASN A 236 -28.33 9.37 26.65
C ASN A 236 -27.60 8.05 26.89
N GLU A 237 -28.30 6.95 26.69
CA GLU A 237 -27.75 5.60 26.84
C GLU A 237 -27.25 5.07 25.50
N THR A 238 -25.97 4.75 25.41
CA THR A 238 -25.38 4.02 24.29
C THR A 238 -25.00 2.62 24.72
N LYS A 239 -25.52 1.62 24.01
CA LYS A 239 -25.08 0.22 24.19
C LYS A 239 -23.76 0.02 23.45
N GLU A 240 -22.78 -0.48 24.18
CA GLU A 240 -21.44 -0.78 23.68
C GLU A 240 -21.17 -2.28 23.82
N LEU A 241 -20.71 -2.94 22.75
CA LEU A 241 -20.21 -4.31 22.79
C LEU A 241 -18.69 -4.29 22.88
N ILE A 242 -18.13 -4.92 23.90
CA ILE A 242 -16.68 -5.07 24.09
C ILE A 242 -16.29 -6.49 23.72
N ILE A 243 -15.41 -6.63 22.72
CA ILE A 243 -14.78 -7.89 22.35
C ILE A 243 -13.30 -7.79 22.73
N ARG A 244 -12.85 -8.70 23.60
CA ARG A 244 -11.54 -8.67 24.22
C ARG A 244 -10.57 -9.61 23.53
N PHE A 245 -9.34 -9.16 23.35
CA PHE A 245 -8.28 -9.91 22.67
C PHE A 245 -7.04 -10.03 23.55
N GLU A 246 -6.21 -11.02 23.23
CA GLU A 246 -4.84 -11.14 23.70
C GLU A 246 -3.90 -11.16 22.50
N TYR A 247 -2.72 -10.54 22.65
CA TYR A 247 -1.63 -10.65 21.69
C TYR A 247 -0.59 -11.59 22.27
N LYS A 248 -0.61 -12.86 21.85
CA LYS A 248 0.21 -13.93 22.44
C LYS A 248 0.94 -14.77 21.40
N ALA A 249 2.00 -15.43 21.83
CA ALA A 249 2.82 -16.29 21.00
C ALA A 249 2.05 -17.58 20.62
N MET A 250 1.91 -17.82 19.32
CA MET A 250 1.25 -18.98 18.73
C MET A 250 2.26 -19.89 18.01
N PRO A 251 1.93 -21.18 17.82
CA PRO A 251 2.76 -22.10 17.05
C PRO A 251 3.06 -21.55 15.65
N LYS A 252 4.29 -21.75 15.18
CA LYS A 252 4.73 -21.35 13.83
C LYS A 252 3.78 -21.90 12.75
N GLY A 253 3.38 -21.06 11.79
CA GLY A 253 2.40 -21.41 10.76
C GLY A 253 0.93 -21.13 11.13
N SER A 254 0.66 -20.63 12.34
CA SER A 254 -0.67 -20.14 12.72
C SER A 254 -1.03 -18.91 11.87
N LYS A 255 -2.10 -18.99 11.07
CA LYS A 255 -2.56 -17.88 10.21
C LYS A 255 -3.57 -17.00 10.95
N GLN A 256 -3.39 -15.68 10.93
CA GLN A 256 -4.32 -14.73 11.55
C GLN A 256 -5.74 -14.85 10.96
N ASP A 257 -5.87 -15.06 9.65
CA ASP A 257 -7.17 -15.18 8.97
C ASP A 257 -8.03 -16.31 9.56
N LYS A 258 -7.41 -17.47 9.86
CA LYS A 258 -8.11 -18.59 10.51
C LYS A 258 -8.54 -18.27 11.94
N LEU A 259 -7.73 -17.49 12.67
CA LEU A 259 -8.07 -17.04 14.01
C LEU A 259 -9.22 -16.01 13.97
N VAL A 260 -9.26 -15.16 12.94
CA VAL A 260 -10.38 -14.25 12.69
C VAL A 260 -11.66 -15.04 12.38
N GLU A 261 -11.62 -16.02 11.48
CA GLU A 261 -12.77 -16.89 11.17
C GLU A 261 -13.32 -17.60 12.42
N ALA A 262 -12.43 -18.15 13.25
CA ALA A 262 -12.79 -18.78 14.51
C ALA A 262 -13.40 -17.77 15.50
N THR A 263 -12.83 -16.56 15.57
CA THR A 263 -13.34 -15.48 16.42
C THR A 263 -14.73 -15.04 15.98
N VAL A 264 -14.96 -14.83 14.68
CA VAL A 264 -16.28 -14.48 14.12
C VAL A 264 -17.31 -15.52 14.54
N SER A 265 -16.98 -16.81 14.38
CA SER A 265 -17.87 -17.91 14.73
C SER A 265 -18.20 -17.93 16.23
N ALA A 266 -17.20 -17.74 17.10
CA ALA A 266 -17.37 -17.71 18.54
C ALA A 266 -18.20 -16.50 19.02
N VAL A 267 -17.91 -15.31 18.49
CA VAL A 267 -18.62 -14.07 18.85
C VAL A 267 -20.06 -14.10 18.37
N VAL A 268 -20.34 -14.61 17.16
CA VAL A 268 -21.72 -14.71 16.65
C VAL A 268 -22.54 -15.76 17.41
N ALA A 269 -21.88 -16.82 17.92
CA ALA A 269 -22.53 -17.84 18.75
C ALA A 269 -22.82 -17.38 20.19
N ASP A 270 -22.24 -16.27 20.65
CA ASP A 270 -22.51 -15.71 21.97
C ASP A 270 -23.99 -15.32 22.10
N GLY A 271 -24.63 -15.68 23.21
CA GLY A 271 -26.07 -15.48 23.40
C GLY A 271 -26.51 -14.01 23.37
N THR A 272 -25.65 -13.09 23.82
CA THR A 272 -25.92 -11.64 23.78
C THR A 272 -25.83 -11.13 22.35
N VAL A 273 -24.81 -11.56 21.62
CA VAL A 273 -24.60 -11.16 20.22
C VAL A 273 -25.67 -11.73 19.31
N ALA A 274 -25.99 -13.02 19.44
CA ALA A 274 -27.01 -13.71 18.65
C ALA A 274 -28.41 -13.10 18.81
N SER A 275 -28.72 -12.57 19.99
CA SER A 275 -30.03 -11.97 20.28
C SER A 275 -30.11 -10.48 19.98
N ARG A 276 -29.05 -9.72 20.24
CA ARG A 276 -29.10 -8.25 20.19
C ARG A 276 -28.22 -7.64 19.10
N TRP A 277 -27.17 -8.29 18.61
CA TRP A 277 -26.15 -7.70 17.70
C TRP A 277 -26.10 -8.35 16.32
N LEU A 278 -27.27 -8.72 15.77
CA LEU A 278 -27.40 -9.41 14.47
C LEU A 278 -26.75 -8.68 13.29
N ASP A 279 -26.65 -7.35 13.34
CA ASP A 279 -26.03 -6.52 12.29
C ASP A 279 -24.54 -6.83 12.07
N LEU A 280 -23.87 -7.40 13.08
CA LEU A 280 -22.49 -7.88 12.95
C LEU A 280 -22.34 -8.98 11.88
N SER A 281 -23.43 -9.71 11.60
CA SER A 281 -23.50 -10.75 10.58
C SER A 281 -23.97 -10.24 9.22
N LYS A 282 -24.21 -8.92 9.07
CA LYS A 282 -24.52 -8.28 7.77
C LYS A 282 -23.38 -8.55 6.79
N ARG A 283 -23.72 -8.88 5.54
CA ARG A 283 -22.71 -9.19 4.52
C ARG A 283 -22.07 -7.91 3.99
N GLU A 284 -20.75 -7.95 3.92
CA GLU A 284 -19.85 -6.93 3.37
C GLU A 284 -18.88 -7.61 2.40
N PRO A 285 -19.38 -8.09 1.24
CA PRO A 285 -18.61 -8.93 0.33
C PRO A 285 -17.42 -8.19 -0.27
N THR A 286 -16.35 -8.92 -0.54
CA THR A 286 -15.22 -8.47 -1.38
C THR A 286 -15.04 -9.43 -2.54
N GLU A 287 -14.26 -9.04 -3.55
CA GLU A 287 -13.93 -9.91 -4.69
C GLU A 287 -13.30 -11.25 -4.24
N LYS A 288 -12.49 -11.22 -3.17
CA LYS A 288 -11.82 -12.39 -2.60
C LYS A 288 -12.70 -13.18 -1.63
N ASN A 289 -13.62 -12.52 -0.91
CA ASN A 289 -14.53 -13.18 0.03
C ASN A 289 -15.98 -12.67 -0.10
N PRO A 290 -16.82 -13.34 -0.92
CA PRO A 290 -18.23 -12.96 -1.11
C PRO A 290 -19.14 -13.16 0.11
N LYS A 291 -18.69 -13.91 1.12
CA LYS A 291 -19.47 -14.21 2.34
C LYS A 291 -19.00 -13.41 3.55
N ARG A 292 -18.01 -12.53 3.39
CA ARG A 292 -17.45 -11.68 4.45
C ARG A 292 -18.55 -10.92 5.18
N THR A 293 -18.49 -10.93 6.51
CA THR A 293 -19.42 -10.19 7.37
C THR A 293 -18.84 -8.85 7.81
N LEU A 294 -19.70 -7.97 8.34
CA LEU A 294 -19.29 -6.70 8.94
C LEU A 294 -18.31 -6.92 10.10
N LEU A 295 -18.54 -7.92 10.95
CA LEU A 295 -17.63 -8.27 12.03
C LEU A 295 -16.27 -8.73 11.50
N GLU A 296 -16.26 -9.62 10.49
CA GLU A 296 -15.04 -10.11 9.88
C GLU A 296 -14.21 -8.97 9.27
N LYS A 297 -14.85 -8.03 8.55
CA LYS A 297 -14.25 -6.79 8.06
C LYS A 297 -13.52 -6.05 9.18
N HIS A 298 -14.21 -5.73 10.26
CA HIS A 298 -13.62 -4.94 11.33
C HIS A 298 -12.50 -5.70 12.07
N LEU A 299 -12.66 -7.02 12.29
CA LEU A 299 -11.62 -7.84 12.92
C LEU A 299 -10.36 -7.90 12.07
N THR A 300 -10.48 -8.17 10.77
CA THR A 300 -9.34 -8.16 9.84
C THR A 300 -8.66 -6.79 9.83
N ASN A 301 -9.43 -5.70 9.82
CA ASN A 301 -8.88 -4.34 9.86
C ASN A 301 -8.11 -4.09 11.16
N TYR A 302 -8.65 -4.52 12.30
CA TYR A 302 -8.02 -4.38 13.60
C TYR A 302 -6.73 -5.18 13.70
N THR A 303 -6.72 -6.44 13.28
CA THR A 303 -5.52 -7.28 13.37
C THR A 303 -4.44 -6.78 12.42
N THR A 304 -4.79 -6.49 11.16
CA THR A 304 -3.85 -6.02 10.14
C THR A 304 -3.24 -4.66 10.52
N LYS A 305 -4.07 -3.72 11.01
CA LYS A 305 -3.59 -2.40 11.44
C LYS A 305 -2.53 -2.48 12.54
N ASN A 306 -2.63 -3.46 13.44
CA ASN A 306 -1.73 -3.59 14.59
C ASN A 306 -0.59 -4.60 14.38
N THR A 307 -0.55 -5.34 13.26
CA THR A 307 0.56 -6.25 12.91
C THR A 307 1.31 -5.87 11.64
N ALA A 308 0.88 -4.85 10.90
CA ALA A 308 1.53 -4.44 9.67
C ALA A 308 2.78 -3.59 9.95
N ASP A 309 3.93 -4.10 9.52
CA ASP A 309 5.12 -3.29 9.32
C ASP A 309 5.00 -2.62 7.96
N TYR A 310 5.38 -1.35 7.86
CA TYR A 310 5.44 -0.66 6.58
C TYR A 310 6.63 0.29 6.52
N PHE A 311 7.17 0.43 5.31
CA PHE A 311 8.29 1.31 5.01
C PHE A 311 7.83 2.51 4.20
N ILE A 312 8.22 3.70 4.66
CA ILE A 312 7.96 4.94 3.92
C ILE A 312 9.26 5.39 3.27
N HIS A 313 9.31 5.41 1.95
CA HIS A 313 10.46 5.86 1.19
C HIS A 313 10.67 7.38 1.34
N LYS A 314 11.91 7.79 1.63
CA LYS A 314 12.29 9.20 1.88
C LYS A 314 12.13 10.08 0.65
N ASN A 315 12.41 9.55 -0.55
CA ASN A 315 12.20 10.23 -1.83
C ASN A 315 11.89 9.27 -2.99
N LEU A 316 10.68 8.71 -3.00
CA LEU A 316 10.30 7.66 -3.97
C LEU A 316 10.38 8.16 -5.41
N GLY A 317 9.91 9.37 -5.66
CA GLY A 317 9.91 9.95 -6.99
C GLY A 317 11.31 10.11 -7.59
N LYS A 318 12.31 10.51 -6.81
CA LYS A 318 13.70 10.57 -7.30
C LYS A 318 14.25 9.17 -7.59
N PHE A 319 13.98 8.21 -6.70
CA PHE A 319 14.43 6.83 -6.85
C PHE A 319 13.86 6.19 -8.13
N LEU A 320 12.53 6.13 -8.27
CA LEU A 320 11.90 5.48 -9.43
C LEU A 320 12.25 6.15 -10.76
N ARG A 321 12.45 7.48 -10.80
CA ARG A 321 12.92 8.15 -12.03
C ARG A 321 14.33 7.70 -12.42
N GLY A 322 15.24 7.60 -11.45
CA GLY A 322 16.60 7.10 -11.70
C GLY A 322 16.60 5.63 -12.14
N GLU A 323 15.79 4.80 -11.50
CA GLU A 323 15.65 3.39 -11.88
C GLU A 323 14.97 3.24 -13.25
N LEU A 324 14.01 4.09 -13.60
CA LEU A 324 13.39 4.11 -14.94
C LEU A 324 14.43 4.45 -16.02
N ASP A 325 15.27 5.45 -15.77
CA ASP A 325 16.36 5.80 -16.70
C ASP A 325 17.33 4.63 -16.88
N PHE A 326 17.67 3.93 -15.80
CA PHE A 326 18.54 2.76 -15.85
C PHE A 326 17.86 1.59 -16.57
N TYR A 327 16.59 1.32 -16.29
CA TYR A 327 15.79 0.27 -16.91
C TYR A 327 15.70 0.46 -18.43
N ILE A 328 15.36 1.68 -18.89
CA ILE A 328 15.27 1.98 -20.32
C ILE A 328 16.61 1.75 -21.02
N LYS A 329 17.72 2.18 -20.41
CA LYS A 329 19.06 2.06 -21.01
C LYS A 329 19.55 0.62 -21.12
N ASN A 330 19.20 -0.26 -20.19
CA ASN A 330 19.76 -1.62 -20.13
C ASN A 330 18.81 -2.70 -20.65
N GLU A 331 17.50 -2.49 -20.59
CA GLU A 331 16.50 -3.53 -20.89
C GLU A 331 15.51 -3.16 -21.99
N VAL A 332 15.54 -1.92 -22.48
CA VAL A 332 14.63 -1.46 -23.54
C VAL A 332 15.40 -1.00 -24.77
N ILE A 333 16.55 -0.34 -24.57
CA ILE A 333 17.44 0.06 -25.66
C ILE A 333 18.49 -1.03 -25.86
N HIS A 334 18.40 -1.78 -26.96
CA HIS A 334 19.44 -2.71 -27.38
C HIS A 334 20.27 -2.12 -28.53
N LEU A 335 21.59 -2.12 -28.39
CA LEU A 335 22.49 -1.60 -29.42
C LEU A 335 22.39 -2.41 -30.72
N ASP A 336 22.16 -3.71 -30.60
CA ASP A 336 22.02 -4.62 -31.74
C ASP A 336 20.82 -4.25 -32.62
N ASP A 337 19.72 -3.74 -32.03
CA ASP A 337 18.55 -3.29 -32.79
C ASP A 337 18.87 -2.05 -33.64
N VAL A 338 19.82 -1.23 -33.20
CA VAL A 338 20.27 -0.05 -33.96
C VAL A 338 21.28 -0.45 -35.03
N GLN A 339 22.19 -1.39 -34.72
CA GLN A 339 23.24 -1.83 -35.63
C GLN A 339 22.69 -2.69 -36.77
N ASN A 340 21.68 -3.52 -36.50
CA ASN A 340 21.10 -4.45 -37.47
C ASN A 340 19.84 -3.92 -38.15
N ALA A 341 19.44 -2.68 -37.89
CA ALA A 341 18.27 -2.08 -38.54
C ALA A 341 18.50 -1.97 -40.05
N GLU A 342 17.63 -2.62 -40.84
CA GLU A 342 17.66 -2.51 -42.30
C GLU A 342 17.16 -1.14 -42.78
N VAL A 343 16.24 -0.52 -42.03
CA VAL A 343 15.65 0.78 -42.35
C VAL A 343 15.62 1.70 -41.13
N PHE A 344 15.93 2.98 -41.32
CA PHE A 344 15.93 3.97 -40.24
C PHE A 344 14.55 4.14 -39.56
N SER A 345 13.46 3.82 -40.27
CA SER A 345 12.10 3.85 -39.72
C SER A 345 11.92 2.89 -38.54
N ASP A 346 12.66 1.78 -38.51
CA ASP A 346 12.54 0.78 -37.44
C ASP A 346 13.14 1.30 -36.14
N ILE A 347 14.25 2.03 -36.25
CA ILE A 347 14.87 2.77 -35.15
C ILE A 347 13.89 3.84 -34.63
N GLU A 348 13.26 4.59 -35.53
CA GLU A 348 12.31 5.63 -35.17
C GLU A 348 11.09 5.07 -34.42
N ASN A 349 10.55 3.94 -34.88
CA ASN A 349 9.43 3.25 -34.24
C ASN A 349 9.79 2.76 -32.82
N ASN A 350 10.97 2.16 -32.65
CA ASN A 350 11.46 1.76 -31.33
C ASN A 350 11.66 2.96 -30.39
N LEU A 351 12.20 4.07 -30.89
CA LEU A 351 12.34 5.31 -30.11
C LEU A 351 10.99 5.87 -29.67
N ARG A 352 9.97 5.81 -30.52
CA ARG A 352 8.60 6.24 -30.17
C ARG A 352 7.99 5.36 -29.09
N MET A 353 8.18 4.04 -29.17
CA MET A 353 7.78 3.11 -28.11
C MET A 353 8.44 3.48 -26.77
N ILE A 354 9.75 3.75 -26.78
CA ILE A 354 10.51 4.17 -25.59
C ILE A 354 10.00 5.51 -25.04
N GLN A 355 9.71 6.48 -25.91
CA GLN A 355 9.15 7.78 -25.51
C GLN A 355 7.78 7.62 -24.86
N CYS A 356 6.91 6.78 -25.44
CA CYS A 356 5.62 6.42 -24.87
C CYS A 356 5.78 5.78 -23.49
N LEU A 357 6.60 4.73 -23.38
CA LEU A 357 6.93 4.06 -22.13
C LEU A 357 7.39 5.06 -21.06
N ARG A 358 8.37 5.91 -21.39
CA ARG A 358 8.94 6.90 -20.48
C ARG A 358 7.87 7.89 -20.01
N SER A 359 7.05 8.41 -20.91
CA SER A 359 6.01 9.39 -20.57
C SER A 359 4.98 8.80 -19.60
N ILE A 360 4.48 7.60 -19.90
CA ILE A 360 3.47 6.93 -19.07
C ILE A 360 4.05 6.53 -17.71
N ALA A 361 5.28 5.99 -17.69
CA ALA A 361 5.95 5.64 -16.45
C ALA A 361 6.17 6.88 -15.56
N LEU A 362 6.58 8.02 -16.13
CA LEU A 362 6.77 9.26 -15.37
C LEU A 362 5.47 9.80 -14.77
N ASP A 363 4.36 9.69 -15.47
CA ASP A 363 3.02 10.05 -14.96
C ASP A 363 2.64 9.17 -13.76
N LEU A 364 2.81 7.85 -13.89
CA LEU A 364 2.55 6.89 -12.81
C LEU A 364 3.47 7.14 -11.60
N ILE A 365 4.77 7.33 -11.82
CA ILE A 365 5.75 7.65 -10.77
C ILE A 365 5.38 8.96 -10.07
N LYS A 366 4.92 9.97 -10.81
CA LYS A 366 4.49 11.25 -10.22
C LYS A 366 3.32 11.03 -9.25
N PHE A 367 2.34 10.21 -9.62
CA PHE A 367 1.20 9.93 -8.76
C PHE A 367 1.64 9.14 -7.50
N LEU A 368 2.45 8.09 -7.66
CA LEU A 368 2.99 7.32 -6.54
C LEU A 368 3.84 8.19 -5.59
N ALA A 369 4.68 9.05 -6.13
CA ALA A 369 5.51 9.95 -5.34
C ALA A 369 4.68 10.93 -4.49
N GLN A 370 3.54 11.42 -5.00
CA GLN A 370 2.64 12.29 -4.24
C GLN A 370 2.05 11.58 -3.01
N LEU A 371 1.66 10.32 -3.17
CA LEU A 371 1.14 9.50 -2.08
C LEU A 371 2.21 9.25 -1.02
N GLU A 372 3.40 8.85 -1.44
CA GLU A 372 4.52 8.57 -0.54
C GLU A 372 4.99 9.84 0.20
N ASP A 373 5.08 10.97 -0.49
CA ASP A 373 5.48 12.25 0.11
C ASP A 373 4.46 12.72 1.15
N PHE A 374 3.17 12.40 0.96
CA PHE A 374 2.13 12.67 1.96
C PHE A 374 2.32 11.80 3.21
N GLN A 375 2.57 10.50 3.05
CA GLN A 375 2.87 9.60 4.17
C GLN A 375 4.12 10.06 4.94
N LYS A 376 5.18 10.41 4.21
CA LYS A 376 6.41 10.97 4.77
C LYS A 376 6.17 12.27 5.53
N LYS A 377 5.31 13.15 5.03
CA LYS A 377 4.95 14.40 5.69
C LYS A 377 4.20 14.15 7.01
N LEU A 378 3.30 13.17 7.05
CA LEU A 378 2.64 12.76 8.29
C LEU A 378 3.64 12.17 9.29
N TRP A 379 4.54 11.30 8.81
CA TRP A 379 5.58 10.66 9.63
C TRP A 379 6.54 11.67 10.25
N THR A 380 7.02 12.63 9.46
CA THR A 380 7.97 13.67 9.90
C THR A 380 7.29 14.84 10.61
N LYS A 381 5.96 14.81 10.78
CA LYS A 381 5.23 15.83 11.52
C LYS A 381 5.76 15.86 12.95
N LYS A 382 6.28 17.01 13.38
CA LYS A 382 6.74 17.22 14.75
C LYS A 382 5.61 16.85 15.71
N LYS A 383 5.88 15.93 16.63
CA LYS A 383 4.93 15.57 17.70
C LYS A 383 4.74 16.79 18.58
N PHE A 384 3.49 17.12 18.89
CA PHE A 384 3.18 18.13 19.88
C PHE A 384 3.45 17.56 21.27
N ILE A 385 4.23 18.27 22.08
CA ILE A 385 4.45 17.91 23.47
C ILE A 385 3.17 18.27 24.21
N THR A 386 2.41 17.25 24.65
CA THR A 386 1.17 17.45 25.41
C THR A 386 1.45 17.68 26.89
N ASN A 387 2.54 17.11 27.41
CA ASN A 387 3.01 17.33 28.77
C ASN A 387 4.52 17.12 28.88
N THR A 388 5.16 17.82 29.82
CA THR A 388 6.58 17.66 30.15
C THR A 388 6.65 17.27 31.63
N ASN A 389 7.20 16.09 31.89
CA ASN A 389 7.46 15.60 33.23
C ASN A 389 8.95 15.69 33.53
N TYR A 390 9.31 15.93 34.78
CA TYR A 390 10.70 15.89 35.24
C TYR A 390 10.97 14.55 35.94
N LEU A 391 12.10 13.94 35.58
CA LEU A 391 12.65 12.77 36.25
C LEU A 391 13.85 13.22 37.08
N ILE A 392 13.77 13.03 38.40
CA ILE A 392 14.86 13.35 39.32
C ILE A 392 15.10 12.12 40.19
N SER A 393 16.34 11.70 40.29
CA SER A 393 16.75 10.60 41.15
C SER A 393 16.62 11.00 42.63
N LEU A 394 16.10 10.11 43.49
CA LEU A 394 15.82 10.41 44.91
C LEU A 394 17.05 10.86 45.71
N ASP A 395 18.23 10.38 45.33
CA ASP A 395 19.52 10.73 45.93
C ASP A 395 19.89 12.21 45.75
N LEU A 396 19.34 12.87 44.73
CA LEU A 396 19.52 14.30 44.49
C LEU A 396 18.51 15.17 45.25
N VAL A 397 17.53 14.56 45.93
CA VAL A 397 16.50 15.26 46.69
C VAL A 397 16.85 15.21 48.17
N PRO A 398 17.02 16.37 48.85
CA PRO A 398 17.26 16.40 50.29
C PRO A 398 16.19 15.65 51.08
N LYS A 399 16.59 14.77 52.02
CA LYS A 399 15.68 13.93 52.82
C LYS A 399 14.57 14.72 53.53
N ILE A 400 14.83 15.98 53.88
CA ILE A 400 13.87 16.85 54.54
C ILE A 400 12.65 17.17 53.65
N ALA A 401 12.84 17.18 52.33
CA ALA A 401 11.80 17.46 51.36
C ALA A 401 10.99 16.21 50.97
N TRP A 402 11.41 15.01 51.38
CA TRP A 402 10.73 13.75 51.01
C TRP A 402 9.29 13.70 51.51
N ALA A 403 9.00 14.25 52.69
CA ALA A 403 7.65 14.33 53.23
C ALA A 403 6.74 15.27 52.42
N GLU A 404 7.29 16.39 51.93
CA GLU A 404 6.55 17.32 51.06
C GLU A 404 6.28 16.68 49.69
N PHE A 405 7.27 16.02 49.08
CA PHE A 405 7.09 15.32 47.80
C PHE A 405 6.10 14.16 47.87
N ALA A 406 6.07 13.41 48.98
CA ALA A 406 5.09 12.35 49.21
C ALA A 406 3.64 12.88 49.31
N GLN A 407 3.45 14.15 49.67
CA GLN A 407 2.15 14.82 49.75
C GLN A 407 1.71 15.45 48.43
N ILE A 408 2.56 15.53 47.40
CA ILE A 408 2.20 16.02 46.07
C ILE A 408 1.34 14.96 45.35
N LYS A 409 0.09 14.81 45.79
CA LYS A 409 -0.95 14.08 45.05
C LYS A 409 -1.32 14.89 43.82
N ARG A 410 -0.78 14.53 42.64
CA ARG A 410 -1.33 14.69 41.27
C ARG A 410 -2.16 15.96 40.93
N LYS A 411 -2.00 17.09 41.63
CA LYS A 411 -2.78 18.33 41.41
C LYS A 411 -2.05 19.41 40.63
N SER A 412 -0.79 19.20 40.26
CA SER A 412 -0.07 20.12 39.40
C SER A 412 0.02 19.56 37.98
N LYS A 413 -0.13 20.41 36.97
CA LYS A 413 0.07 20.08 35.54
C LYS A 413 1.50 19.57 35.22
N ILE A 414 2.37 19.47 36.22
CA ILE A 414 3.73 18.97 36.13
C ILE A 414 3.76 17.64 36.91
N GLY A 415 3.88 16.52 36.20
CA GLY A 415 4.08 15.22 36.83
C GLY A 415 5.55 15.07 37.22
N LEU A 416 5.82 14.86 38.51
CA LEU A 416 7.13 14.40 38.98
C LEU A 416 7.04 12.88 39.17
N LEU A 417 7.88 12.13 38.48
CA LEU A 417 8.02 10.67 38.68
C LEU A 417 9.28 10.43 39.49
N ILE A 418 9.12 9.84 40.68
CA ILE A 418 10.18 9.57 41.63
C ILE A 418 10.38 8.05 41.66
N PHE A 419 11.57 7.58 41.30
CA PHE A 419 11.93 6.16 41.35
C PHE A 419 12.83 5.87 42.55
N GLN A 420 12.60 4.72 43.18
CA GLN A 420 13.32 4.22 44.36
C GLN A 420 14.66 3.60 44.02
#